data_AF-A0A1L9VBN0-F1
#
_entry.id   AF-A0A1L9VBN0-F1
#
_cell.length_a   1.000
_cell.length_b   1.000
_cell.length_c   1.000
_cell.angle_alpha   90.00
_cell.angle_beta   90.00
_cell.angle_gamma   90.00
#
_symmetry.space_group_name_H-M   'P 1'
#
loop_
_entity.id
_entity.type
_entity.pdbx_description
1 polymer ?
#
loop_
_entity_poly.entity_id
_entity_poly.type
_entity_poly.pdbx_seq_one_letter_code
_entity_poly.pdbx_strand_id
1 'polypeptide(L)'
;MRHERTEDEDNPAIHYGLIASANQLMKDASIRDRLAAEKDVLCFEMEAAGLMNHFPCLVICGTGQWLLESTKYQGWLKSDKQMLFCPGIPGAGKTILTAVVINDLMMQCFTNQTIGLAYIYCNFQWKDKQKAEDLLASILKQLSQCQSSLLESVKELYEQHKDRWTQPSLDELSTALQFVLVTYSRVFFIVDALDECQASDGC
;
A
#
# COMPACT_ATOMS: atom_id res chain seq x y z
N MET A 1 -0.91 -30.12 16.22
CA MET A 1 -1.30 -30.61 14.88
C MET A 1 -2.54 -29.83 14.46
N ARG A 2 -2.49 -29.10 13.35
CA ARG A 2 -3.72 -28.50 12.77
C ARG A 2 -4.43 -29.58 11.95
N HIS A 3 -5.74 -29.70 12.13
CA HIS A 3 -6.60 -30.66 11.45
C HIS A 3 -6.72 -30.29 9.96
N GLU A 4 -6.83 -31.28 9.07
CA GLU A 4 -7.12 -31.04 7.65
C GLU A 4 -8.54 -30.48 7.50
N ARG A 5 -8.69 -29.43 6.70
CA ARG A 5 -9.98 -28.77 6.44
C ARG A 5 -10.79 -29.62 5.46
N THR A 6 -12.05 -29.89 5.80
CA THR A 6 -12.99 -30.61 4.94
C THR A 6 -13.65 -29.65 3.93
N GLU A 7 -14.09 -30.16 2.78
CA GLU A 7 -14.69 -29.38 1.67
C GLU A 7 -15.92 -28.54 2.08
N ASP A 8 -16.58 -28.84 3.21
CA ASP A 8 -17.68 -28.06 3.77
C ASP A 8 -17.24 -26.82 4.59
N GLU A 9 -15.95 -26.70 4.97
CA GLU A 9 -15.40 -25.52 5.67
C GLU A 9 -15.04 -24.35 4.72
N ASP A 10 -15.08 -24.58 3.40
CA ASP A 10 -14.83 -23.56 2.37
C ASP A 10 -16.06 -22.69 2.07
N ASN A 11 -17.19 -22.91 2.76
CA ASN A 11 -18.35 -22.06 2.65
C ASN A 11 -18.15 -20.79 3.51
N PRO A 12 -18.16 -19.57 2.93
CA PRO A 12 -17.89 -18.36 3.68
C PRO A 12 -18.92 -18.17 4.80
N ALA A 13 -18.47 -18.30 6.05
CA ALA A 13 -19.28 -18.01 7.22
C ALA A 13 -19.35 -16.49 7.43
N ILE A 14 -20.57 -15.94 7.45
CA ILE A 14 -20.80 -14.53 7.78
C ILE A 14 -20.85 -14.43 9.30
N HIS A 15 -19.86 -13.75 9.88
CA HIS A 15 -19.80 -13.48 11.31
C HIS A 15 -20.31 -12.05 11.59
N TYR A 16 -21.23 -11.93 12.54
CA TYR A 16 -21.76 -10.64 13.01
C TYR A 16 -21.24 -10.37 14.42
N GLY A 17 -20.61 -9.22 14.63
CA GLY A 17 -20.13 -8.81 15.94
C GLY A 17 -19.23 -7.57 15.88
N LEU A 18 -18.68 -7.21 17.03
CA LEU A 18 -17.95 -5.95 17.19
C LEU A 18 -16.57 -6.04 16.55
N ILE A 19 -16.24 -5.01 15.76
CA ILE A 19 -14.91 -4.81 15.19
C ILE A 19 -14.25 -3.68 15.97
N ALA A 20 -13.11 -3.96 16.61
CA ALA A 20 -12.36 -2.92 17.30
C ALA A 20 -11.50 -2.16 16.30
N SER A 21 -11.69 -0.85 16.24
CA SER A 21 -10.86 0.07 15.47
C SER A 21 -9.92 0.81 16.41
N ALA A 22 -8.66 0.98 16.00
CA ALA A 22 -7.67 1.70 16.80
C ALA A 22 -6.71 2.50 15.91
N ASN A 23 -6.44 3.74 16.30
CA ASN A 23 -5.48 4.64 15.64
C ASN A 23 -4.01 4.21 15.86
N GLN A 24 -3.78 3.09 16.55
CA GLN A 24 -2.47 2.51 16.78
C GLN A 24 -2.53 1.02 16.49
N LEU A 25 -1.53 0.53 15.76
CA LEU A 25 -1.40 -0.87 15.40
C LEU A 25 -1.37 -1.77 16.65
N MET A 26 -2.27 -2.75 16.73
CA MET A 26 -2.28 -3.75 17.80
C MET A 26 -1.15 -4.77 17.58
N LYS A 27 -0.07 -4.66 18.35
CA LYS A 27 1.19 -5.42 18.16
C LYS A 27 1.34 -6.65 19.05
N ASP A 28 0.52 -6.76 20.10
CA ASP A 28 0.66 -7.80 21.13
C ASP A 28 -0.55 -8.75 21.08
N ALA A 29 -0.29 -10.02 20.80
CA ALA A 29 -1.32 -11.06 20.69
C ALA A 29 -2.01 -11.32 22.03
N SER A 30 -1.30 -11.23 23.15
CA SER A 30 -1.89 -11.40 24.48
C SER A 30 -2.81 -10.23 24.84
N ILE A 31 -2.44 -9.01 24.47
CA ILE A 31 -3.31 -7.83 24.63
C ILE A 31 -4.51 -7.92 23.69
N ARG A 32 -4.32 -8.34 22.44
CA ARG A 32 -5.39 -8.57 21.47
C ARG A 32 -6.40 -9.59 21.99
N ASP A 33 -5.93 -10.77 22.42
CA ASP A 33 -6.80 -11.86 22.87
C ASP A 33 -7.51 -11.49 24.17
N ARG A 34 -6.83 -10.76 25.07
CA ARG A 34 -7.44 -10.19 26.27
C ARG A 34 -8.54 -9.19 25.93
N LEU A 35 -8.27 -8.24 25.03
CA LEU A 35 -9.25 -7.24 24.60
C LEU A 35 -10.42 -7.88 23.83
N ALA A 36 -10.16 -8.90 23.01
CA ALA A 36 -11.19 -9.68 22.33
C ALA A 36 -12.15 -10.32 23.34
N ALA A 37 -11.59 -10.97 24.38
CA ALA A 37 -12.39 -11.59 25.44
C ALA A 37 -13.10 -10.57 26.35
N GLU A 38 -12.45 -9.46 26.68
CA GLU A 38 -13.02 -8.42 27.56
C GLU A 38 -14.11 -7.57 26.88
N LYS A 39 -14.00 -7.36 25.56
CA LYS A 39 -14.86 -6.43 24.80
C LYS A 39 -15.78 -7.13 23.79
N ASP A 40 -15.76 -8.46 23.75
CA ASP A 40 -16.52 -9.28 22.80
C ASP A 40 -16.27 -8.85 21.34
N VAL A 41 -14.99 -8.62 21.03
CA VAL A 41 -14.55 -8.14 19.72
C VAL A 41 -14.17 -9.33 18.84
N LEU A 42 -14.79 -9.41 17.67
CA LEU A 42 -14.53 -10.46 16.67
C LEU A 42 -13.22 -10.24 15.91
N CYS A 43 -12.89 -8.99 15.59
CA CYS A 43 -11.65 -8.67 14.90
C CYS A 43 -11.18 -7.24 15.19
N PHE A 44 -9.88 -7.02 14.99
CA PHE A 44 -9.27 -5.71 15.09
C PHE A 44 -9.04 -5.18 13.68
N GLU A 45 -9.65 -4.04 13.37
CA GLU A 45 -9.36 -3.28 12.18
C GLU A 45 -7.97 -2.65 12.36
N MET A 46 -7.03 -3.03 11.50
CA MET A 46 -5.73 -2.40 11.41
C MET A 46 -5.86 -1.33 10.33
N GLU A 47 -5.81 -0.05 10.72
CA GLU A 47 -5.86 1.05 9.76
C GLU A 47 -4.82 0.82 8.66
N ALA A 48 -5.28 0.45 7.46
CA ALA A 48 -4.49 0.61 6.25
C ALA A 48 -4.46 2.12 5.98
N ALA A 49 -3.53 2.82 6.64
CA ALA A 49 -3.33 4.26 6.56
C ALA A 49 -3.08 4.66 5.10
N GLY A 50 -4.16 4.94 4.36
CA GLY A 50 -4.13 5.25 2.94
C GLY A 50 -5.29 4.65 2.12
N LEU A 51 -5.83 3.50 2.52
CA LEU A 51 -6.91 2.82 1.78
C LEU A 51 -8.27 3.46 2.05
N MET A 52 -8.56 3.81 3.31
CA MET A 52 -9.87 4.35 3.73
C MET A 52 -10.20 5.71 3.12
N ASN A 53 -9.20 6.49 2.70
CA ASN A 53 -9.43 7.78 2.06
C ASN A 53 -9.84 7.67 0.59
N HIS A 54 -9.60 6.51 -0.05
CA HIS A 54 -9.89 6.31 -1.48
C HIS A 54 -11.02 5.29 -1.70
N PHE A 55 -11.12 4.28 -0.82
CA PHE A 55 -12.18 3.29 -0.84
C PHE A 55 -12.69 3.06 0.59
N PRO A 56 -13.98 3.32 0.88
CA PRO A 56 -14.58 2.94 2.15
C PRO A 56 -14.75 1.42 2.17
N CYS A 57 -13.66 0.69 2.43
CA CYS A 57 -13.64 -0.76 2.46
C CYS A 57 -12.91 -1.27 3.70
N LEU A 58 -13.52 -2.25 4.35
CA LEU A 58 -12.92 -3.01 5.42
C LEU A 58 -12.11 -4.16 4.80
N VAL A 59 -10.81 -4.20 5.05
CA VAL A 59 -9.99 -5.37 4.67
C VAL A 59 -10.29 -6.48 5.66
N ILE A 60 -10.97 -7.53 5.20
CA ILE A 60 -11.25 -8.72 6.03
C ILE A 60 -10.00 -9.61 6.04
N CYS A 61 -9.40 -9.77 7.23
CA CYS A 61 -8.27 -10.67 7.48
C CYS A 61 -8.54 -12.06 6.90
N GLY A 62 -7.61 -12.56 6.08
CA GLY A 62 -7.69 -13.87 5.40
C GLY A 62 -8.04 -13.81 3.91
N THR A 63 -8.60 -12.70 3.42
CA THR A 63 -8.83 -12.51 1.98
C THR A 63 -7.51 -12.23 1.27
N GLY A 64 -7.24 -12.90 0.14
CA GLY A 64 -6.01 -12.71 -0.64
C GLY A 64 -4.76 -13.37 -0.05
N GLN A 65 -4.87 -14.13 1.04
CA GLN A 65 -3.73 -14.84 1.66
C GLN A 65 -3.04 -15.81 0.69
N TRP A 66 -3.82 -16.46 -0.18
CA TRP A 66 -3.31 -17.33 -1.24
C TRP A 66 -2.31 -16.63 -2.18
N LEU A 67 -2.46 -15.31 -2.39
CA LEU A 67 -1.54 -14.52 -3.20
C LEU A 67 -0.22 -14.34 -2.46
N LEU A 68 -0.28 -13.99 -1.17
CA LEU A 68 0.90 -13.81 -0.32
C LEU A 68 1.70 -15.12 -0.18
N GLU A 69 1.00 -16.26 -0.14
CA GLU A 69 1.62 -17.59 -0.07
C GLU A 69 2.09 -18.11 -1.43
N SER A 70 1.72 -17.46 -2.53
CA SER A 70 2.08 -17.91 -3.87
C SER A 70 3.58 -17.82 -4.12
N THR A 71 4.11 -18.80 -4.85
CA THR A 71 5.52 -18.81 -5.27
C THR A 71 5.89 -17.62 -6.13
N LYS A 72 4.93 -17.07 -6.89
CA LYS A 72 5.11 -15.87 -7.70
C LYS A 72 5.35 -14.63 -6.82
N TYR A 73 4.50 -14.41 -5.81
CA TYR A 73 4.66 -13.28 -4.90
C TYR A 73 5.95 -13.41 -4.07
N GLN A 74 6.20 -14.60 -3.52
CA GLN A 74 7.41 -14.86 -2.74
C GLN A 74 8.70 -14.74 -3.59
N GLY A 75 8.64 -15.13 -4.86
CA GLY A 75 9.73 -14.93 -5.82
C GLY A 75 9.96 -13.46 -6.13
N TRP A 76 8.88 -12.70 -6.34
CA TRP A 76 8.91 -11.26 -6.55
C TRP A 76 9.50 -10.51 -5.34
N LEU A 77 9.09 -10.86 -4.12
CA LEU A 77 9.63 -10.28 -2.88
C LEU A 77 11.15 -10.49 -2.73
N LYS A 78 11.71 -11.56 -3.28
CA LYS A 78 13.14 -11.89 -3.13
C LYS A 78 14.01 -11.42 -4.30
N SER A 79 13.40 -11.16 -5.45
CA SER A 79 14.13 -10.79 -6.67
C SER A 79 14.26 -9.28 -6.82
N ASP A 80 15.41 -8.82 -7.32
CA ASP A 80 15.59 -7.42 -7.70
C ASP A 80 15.01 -7.16 -9.09
N LYS A 81 14.39 -5.97 -9.26
CA LYS A 81 13.89 -5.44 -10.54
C LYS A 81 12.85 -6.32 -11.24
N GLN A 82 12.10 -7.14 -10.51
CA GLN A 82 11.02 -7.95 -11.07
C GLN A 82 9.68 -7.22 -10.98
N MET A 83 8.86 -7.33 -12.03
CA MET A 83 7.47 -6.88 -12.05
C MET A 83 6.54 -8.06 -11.78
N LEU A 84 5.63 -7.91 -10.82
CA LEU A 84 4.52 -8.84 -10.61
C LEU A 84 3.27 -8.22 -11.23
N PHE A 85 2.75 -8.87 -12.28
CA PHE A 85 1.53 -8.43 -12.95
C PHE A 85 0.35 -9.32 -12.57
N CYS A 86 -0.74 -8.70 -12.13
CA CYS A 86 -1.97 -9.37 -11.69
C CYS A 86 -3.11 -9.11 -12.68
N PRO A 87 -3.20 -9.85 -13.80
CA PRO A 87 -4.30 -9.72 -14.74
C PRO A 87 -5.60 -10.26 -14.13
N GLY A 88 -6.72 -9.65 -14.48
CA GLY A 88 -8.04 -10.13 -14.08
C GLY A 88 -9.15 -9.28 -14.68
N ILE A 89 -10.32 -9.86 -14.84
CA ILE A 89 -11.50 -9.15 -15.33
C ILE A 89 -11.92 -8.02 -14.37
N PRO A 90 -12.62 -6.99 -14.84
CA PRO A 90 -13.28 -6.02 -13.96
C PRO A 90 -14.14 -6.74 -12.91
N GLY A 91 -14.09 -6.28 -11.66
CA GLY A 91 -14.81 -6.90 -10.55
C GLY A 91 -14.14 -8.14 -9.92
N ALA A 92 -13.01 -8.63 -10.44
CA ALA A 92 -12.30 -9.79 -9.89
C ALA A 92 -11.61 -9.56 -8.52
N GLY A 93 -11.81 -8.39 -7.89
CA GLY A 93 -11.20 -8.07 -6.59
C GLY A 93 -9.72 -7.67 -6.64
N LYS A 94 -9.21 -7.23 -7.81
CA LYS A 94 -7.81 -6.79 -7.97
C LYS A 94 -7.41 -5.71 -6.98
N THR A 95 -8.22 -4.67 -6.81
CA THR A 95 -7.98 -3.59 -5.84
C THR A 95 -7.92 -4.09 -4.39
N ILE A 96 -8.72 -5.10 -4.04
CA ILE A 96 -8.63 -5.76 -2.72
C ILE A 96 -7.32 -6.52 -2.58
N LEU A 97 -6.87 -7.24 -3.62
CA LEU A 97 -5.56 -7.89 -3.61
C LEU A 97 -4.41 -6.87 -3.51
N THR A 98 -4.51 -5.74 -4.21
CA THR A 98 -3.56 -4.63 -4.11
C THR A 98 -3.48 -4.11 -2.67
N ALA A 99 -4.63 -3.90 -2.02
CA ALA A 99 -4.67 -3.49 -0.60
C ALA A 99 -4.02 -4.52 0.33
N VAL A 100 -4.26 -5.81 0.11
CA VAL A 100 -3.63 -6.91 0.87
C VAL A 100 -2.11 -6.88 0.72
N VAL A 101 -1.60 -6.69 -0.50
CA VAL A 101 -0.16 -6.58 -0.77
C VAL A 101 0.45 -5.34 -0.13
N ILE A 102 -0.20 -4.18 -0.21
CA ILE A 102 0.26 -2.94 0.42
C ILE A 102 0.33 -3.14 1.93
N ASN A 103 -0.69 -3.76 2.55
CA ASN A 103 -0.68 -4.03 3.98
C ASN A 103 0.47 -4.95 4.41
N ASP A 104 0.73 -6.04 3.67
CA ASP A 104 1.86 -6.93 3.94
C ASP A 104 3.21 -6.18 3.84
N LEU A 105 3.40 -5.40 2.78
CA LEU A 105 4.63 -4.62 2.58
C LEU A 105 4.80 -3.50 3.62
N MET A 106 3.71 -2.86 4.06
CA MET A 106 3.76 -1.88 5.14
C MET A 106 4.26 -2.51 6.43
N MET A 107 3.79 -3.71 6.77
CA MET A 107 4.28 -4.46 7.93
C MET A 107 5.77 -4.80 7.78
N GLN A 108 6.24 -5.14 6.58
CA GLN A 108 7.65 -5.39 6.34
C GLN A 108 8.50 -4.11 6.47
N CYS A 109 8.08 -2.99 5.86
CA CYS A 109 8.76 -1.69 5.99
C CYS A 109 8.82 -1.22 7.45
N PHE A 110 7.79 -1.52 8.25
CA PHE A 110 7.81 -1.23 9.68
C PHE A 110 8.91 -2.01 10.43
N THR A 111 9.19 -3.25 10.03
CA THR A 111 10.26 -4.06 10.63
C THR A 111 11.65 -3.73 10.08
N ASN A 112 11.74 -3.22 8.85
CA ASN A 112 13.00 -2.81 8.24
C ASN A 112 12.89 -1.43 7.57
N GLN A 113 13.46 -0.42 8.23
CA GLN A 113 13.46 0.97 7.77
C GLN A 113 14.27 1.21 6.48
N THR A 114 15.03 0.22 6.00
CA THR A 114 15.76 0.33 4.72
C THR A 114 14.92 -0.03 3.51
N ILE A 115 13.66 -0.46 3.70
CA ILE A 115 12.72 -0.79 2.63
C ILE A 115 11.71 0.35 2.49
N GLY A 116 11.55 0.84 1.26
CA GLY A 116 10.56 1.85 0.91
C GLY A 116 9.32 1.22 0.23
N LEU A 117 8.17 1.83 0.45
CA LEU A 117 6.91 1.48 -0.23
C LEU A 117 6.25 2.75 -0.77
N ALA A 118 5.87 2.70 -2.05
CA ALA A 118 5.03 3.70 -2.68
C ALA A 118 3.92 3.02 -3.47
N TYR A 119 2.73 3.60 -3.47
CA TYR A 119 1.59 3.08 -4.22
C TYR A 119 0.82 4.18 -4.95
N ILE A 120 0.20 3.80 -6.07
CA ILE A 120 -0.62 4.67 -6.92
C ILE A 120 -1.92 3.92 -7.23
N TYR A 121 -3.05 4.60 -7.07
CA TYR A 121 -4.34 4.14 -7.57
C TYR A 121 -4.69 4.94 -8.84
N CYS A 122 -4.57 4.32 -10.00
CA CYS A 122 -5.08 4.93 -11.24
C CYS A 122 -6.60 5.00 -11.16
N ASN A 123 -7.20 6.12 -11.56
CA ASN A 123 -8.66 6.27 -11.63
C ASN A 123 -9.05 6.97 -12.93
N PHE A 124 -9.88 6.29 -13.74
CA PHE A 124 -10.34 6.78 -15.03
C PHE A 124 -11.08 8.14 -14.95
N GLN A 125 -11.74 8.44 -13.83
CA GLN A 125 -12.53 9.67 -13.70
C GLN A 125 -11.66 10.93 -13.56
N TRP A 126 -10.38 10.79 -13.22
CA TRP A 126 -9.49 11.91 -12.87
C TRP A 126 -8.36 12.12 -13.89
N LYS A 127 -8.54 11.56 -15.10
CA LYS A 127 -7.56 11.58 -16.21
C LYS A 127 -7.08 12.98 -16.60
N ASP A 128 -7.97 13.97 -16.62
CA ASP A 128 -7.59 15.36 -16.95
C ASP A 128 -6.89 16.09 -15.78
N LYS A 129 -6.79 15.46 -14.60
CA LYS A 129 -6.25 16.06 -13.37
C LYS A 129 -5.00 15.38 -12.82
N GLN A 130 -4.69 14.15 -13.21
CA GLN A 130 -3.48 13.46 -12.74
C GLN A 130 -2.36 13.63 -13.77
N LYS A 131 -1.54 14.67 -13.58
CA LYS A 131 -0.34 14.84 -14.41
C LYS A 131 0.80 13.95 -13.89
N ALA A 132 1.82 13.73 -14.71
CA ALA A 132 2.98 12.94 -14.32
C ALA A 132 3.69 13.53 -13.08
N GLU A 133 3.65 14.86 -12.96
CA GLU A 133 4.13 15.62 -11.81
C GLU A 133 3.37 15.26 -10.54
N ASP A 134 2.05 15.12 -10.58
CA ASP A 134 1.25 14.76 -9.41
C ASP A 134 1.56 13.33 -8.93
N LEU A 135 1.78 12.41 -9.87
CA LEU A 135 2.17 11.03 -9.55
C LEU A 135 3.56 10.96 -8.92
N LEU A 136 4.54 11.65 -9.51
CA LEU A 136 5.90 11.72 -8.98
C LEU A 136 5.94 12.41 -7.62
N ALA A 137 5.22 13.52 -7.45
CA ALA A 137 5.11 14.21 -6.17
C ALA A 137 4.45 13.33 -5.10
N SER A 138 3.42 12.55 -5.47
CA SER A 138 2.79 11.59 -4.56
C SER A 138 3.75 10.50 -4.10
N ILE A 139 4.50 9.90 -5.03
CA ILE A 139 5.54 8.90 -4.70
C ILE A 139 6.60 9.52 -3.79
N LEU A 140 7.11 10.71 -4.15
CA LEU A 140 8.14 11.40 -3.40
C LEU A 140 7.68 11.68 -1.97
N LYS A 141 6.43 12.12 -1.80
CA LYS A 141 5.81 12.34 -0.49
C LYS A 141 5.72 11.05 0.32
N GLN A 142 5.23 9.96 -0.26
CA GLN A 142 5.07 8.68 0.43
C GLN A 142 6.42 8.15 0.95
N LEU A 143 7.44 8.12 0.09
CA LEU A 143 8.76 7.65 0.48
C LEU A 143 9.42 8.59 1.50
N SER A 144 9.29 9.90 1.34
CA SER A 144 9.85 10.86 2.30
C SER A 144 9.22 10.74 3.70
N GLN A 145 7.93 10.37 3.78
CA GLN A 145 7.22 10.19 5.05
C GLN A 145 7.58 8.89 5.77
N CYS A 146 8.03 7.87 5.05
CA CYS A 146 8.50 6.63 5.65
C CYS A 146 9.87 6.76 6.34
N GLN A 147 10.57 7.89 6.19
CA GLN A 147 11.86 8.14 6.84
C GLN A 147 11.69 8.78 8.22
N SER A 148 12.56 8.40 9.16
CA SER A 148 12.61 8.99 10.50
C SER A 148 13.09 10.45 10.50
N SER A 149 13.76 10.89 9.43
CA SER A 149 14.15 12.27 9.18
C SER A 149 13.87 12.63 7.74
N LEU A 150 13.21 13.77 7.50
CA LEU A 150 13.00 14.30 6.16
C LEU A 150 14.36 14.63 5.53
N LEU A 151 14.63 14.08 4.34
CA LEU A 151 15.82 14.42 3.55
C LEU A 151 15.88 15.94 3.29
N GLU A 152 17.03 16.55 3.62
CA GLU A 152 17.19 18.01 3.51
C GLU A 152 16.95 18.49 2.06
N SER A 153 17.31 17.69 1.06
CA SER A 153 17.04 18.00 -0.36
C SER A 153 15.54 18.11 -0.68
N VAL A 154 14.70 17.27 -0.09
CA VAL A 154 13.23 17.32 -0.28
C VAL A 154 12.65 18.52 0.46
N LYS A 155 13.19 18.83 1.63
CA LYS A 155 12.79 19.99 2.44
C LYS A 155 13.13 21.30 1.75
N GLU A 156 14.35 21.43 1.21
CA GLU A 156 14.78 22.58 0.43
C GLU A 156 13.88 22.80 -0.79
N LEU A 157 13.56 21.72 -1.52
CA LEU A 157 12.64 21.78 -2.66
C LEU A 157 11.24 22.27 -2.22
N TYR A 158 10.72 21.72 -1.12
CA TYR A 158 9.42 22.14 -0.59
C TYR A 158 9.39 23.62 -0.22
N GLU A 159 10.38 24.12 0.52
CA GLU A 159 10.44 25.52 0.93
C GLU A 159 10.62 26.46 -0.28
N GLN A 160 11.44 26.09 -1.26
CA GLN A 160 11.61 26.87 -2.50
C GLN A 160 10.29 27.12 -3.23
N HIS A 161 9.44 26.09 -3.31
CA HIS A 161 8.16 26.16 -4.02
C HIS A 161 7.04 26.76 -3.16
N LYS A 162 7.09 26.57 -1.85
CA LYS A 162 6.18 27.19 -0.88
C LYS A 162 6.32 28.71 -0.87
N ASP A 163 7.54 29.24 -0.89
CA ASP A 163 7.78 30.69 -0.88
C ASP A 163 7.35 31.36 -2.19
N ARG A 164 7.53 30.66 -3.31
CA ARG A 164 7.24 31.16 -4.66
C ARG A 164 5.82 30.88 -5.14
N TRP A 165 5.04 30.10 -4.37
CA TRP A 165 3.70 29.63 -4.75
C TRP A 165 3.68 28.92 -6.11
N THR A 166 4.71 28.12 -6.39
CA THR A 166 4.84 27.35 -7.62
C THR A 166 4.83 25.85 -7.34
N GLN A 167 4.61 25.02 -8.37
CA GLN A 167 4.82 23.58 -8.28
C GLN A 167 6.20 23.20 -8.82
N PRO A 168 6.84 22.15 -8.26
CA PRO A 168 8.05 21.59 -8.83
C PRO A 168 7.80 21.04 -10.23
N SER A 169 8.77 21.22 -11.12
CA SER A 169 8.79 20.61 -12.44
C SER A 169 9.02 19.10 -12.35
N LEU A 170 8.71 18.39 -13.44
CA LEU A 170 8.96 16.95 -13.55
C LEU A 170 10.44 16.58 -13.31
N ASP A 171 11.37 17.41 -13.79
CA ASP A 171 12.81 17.20 -13.61
C ASP A 171 13.25 17.40 -12.15
N GLU A 172 12.72 18.42 -11.47
CA GLU A 172 12.97 18.65 -10.04
C GLU A 172 12.44 17.49 -9.19
N LEU A 173 11.22 17.02 -9.48
CA LEU A 173 10.62 15.86 -8.80
C LEU A 173 11.40 14.58 -9.06
N SER A 174 11.80 14.34 -10.31
CA SER A 174 12.59 13.16 -10.68
C SER A 174 13.94 13.15 -9.98
N THR A 175 14.60 14.31 -9.90
CA THR A 175 15.88 14.46 -9.21
C THR A 175 15.74 14.21 -7.71
N ALA A 176 14.75 14.84 -7.06
CA ALA A 176 14.48 14.62 -5.64
C ALA A 176 14.12 13.16 -5.34
N LEU A 177 13.32 12.54 -6.20
CA LEU A 177 12.95 11.13 -6.07
C LEU A 177 14.18 10.23 -6.18
N GLN A 178 15.08 10.46 -7.14
CA GLN A 178 16.33 9.69 -7.25
C GLN A 178 17.16 9.76 -5.97
N PHE A 179 17.28 10.94 -5.34
CA PHE A 179 17.96 11.09 -4.06
C PHE A 179 17.29 10.30 -2.93
N VAL A 180 15.96 10.28 -2.88
CA VAL A 180 15.24 9.47 -1.89
C VAL A 180 15.45 7.98 -2.16
N LEU A 181 15.37 7.53 -3.41
CA LEU A 181 15.50 6.12 -3.77
C LEU A 181 16.85 5.51 -3.38
N VAL A 182 17.96 6.25 -3.50
CA VAL A 182 19.30 5.75 -3.11
C VAL A 182 19.48 5.55 -1.59
N THR A 183 18.59 6.12 -0.77
CA THR A 183 18.63 5.88 0.69
C THR A 183 18.01 4.55 1.10
N TYR A 184 17.23 3.94 0.21
CA TYR A 184 16.61 2.64 0.44
C TYR A 184 17.46 1.52 -0.16
N SER A 185 17.58 0.40 0.55
CA SER A 185 18.16 -0.82 -0.03
C SER A 185 17.25 -1.40 -1.10
N ARG A 186 15.94 -1.17 -0.96
CA ARG A 186 14.91 -1.65 -1.88
C ARG A 186 13.65 -0.81 -1.77
N VAL A 187 13.00 -0.55 -2.90
CA VAL A 187 11.71 0.16 -2.95
C VAL A 187 10.71 -0.66 -3.73
N PHE A 188 9.51 -0.81 -3.17
CA PHE A 188 8.37 -1.42 -3.84
C PHE A 188 7.43 -0.35 -4.38
N PHE A 189 7.09 -0.47 -5.66
CA PHE A 189 6.07 0.35 -6.32
C PHE A 189 4.85 -0.52 -6.60
N ILE A 190 3.70 -0.12 -6.07
CA ILE A 190 2.42 -0.78 -6.31
C ILE A 190 1.53 0.14 -7.13
N VAL A 191 1.02 -0.34 -8.26
CA VAL A 191 0.12 0.45 -9.11
C VAL A 191 -1.16 -0.34 -9.32
N ASP A 192 -2.27 0.18 -8.79
CA ASP A 192 -3.60 -0.38 -9.01
C ASP A 192 -4.23 0.22 -10.28
N ALA A 193 -5.02 -0.60 -10.98
CA ALA A 193 -5.78 -0.21 -12.17
C ALA A 193 -4.91 0.45 -13.27
N LEU A 194 -3.69 -0.07 -13.49
CA LEU A 194 -2.76 0.46 -14.50
C LEU A 194 -3.37 0.53 -15.91
N ASP A 195 -4.32 -0.36 -16.24
CA ASP A 195 -5.08 -0.36 -17.49
C ASP A 195 -5.98 0.87 -17.67
N GLU A 196 -6.32 1.58 -16.59
CA GLU A 196 -7.05 2.84 -16.65
C GLU A 196 -6.13 4.04 -16.98
N CYS A 197 -4.82 3.90 -16.79
CA CYS A 197 -3.81 4.87 -17.13
C CYS A 197 -3.48 4.75 -18.64
N GLN A 198 -3.93 5.67 -19.48
CA GLN A 198 -3.50 5.70 -20.88
C GLN A 198 -2.09 6.27 -20.99
N ALA A 199 -1.25 5.63 -21.81
CA ALA A 199 -0.13 6.33 -22.41
C ALA A 199 -0.73 7.46 -23.23
N SER A 200 -0.19 8.67 -23.09
CA SER A 200 -0.33 9.65 -24.15
C SER A 200 0.36 9.04 -25.36
N ASP A 201 -0.41 8.34 -26.19
CA ASP A 201 0.02 7.91 -27.50
C ASP A 201 0.28 9.20 -28.30
N GLY A 202 1.54 9.64 -28.25
CA GLY A 202 2.08 10.60 -29.18
C GLY A 202 2.13 9.97 -30.56
N CYS A 203 1.26 10.51 -31.43
CA CYS A 203 1.37 10.65 -32.89
C CYS A 203 1.80 9.45 -33.74
#